data_AF-A0A8S3HI07-F1
#
_entry.id   AF-A0A8S3HI07-F1
#
_cell.length_a   1.000
_cell.length_b   1.000
_cell.length_c   1.000
_cell.angle_alpha   90.00
_cell.angle_beta   90.00
_cell.angle_gamma   90.00
#
_symmetry.space_group_name_H-M   'P 1'
#
loop_
_entity.id
_entity.type
_entity.pdbx_description
1 polymer ?
#
loop_
_entity_poly.entity_id
_entity_poly.type
_entity_poly.pdbx_seq_one_letter_code
_entity_poly.pdbx_strand_id
1 'polypeptide(L)'
;MTLTTTDDIHSIDNLAHAHIAQCSAENIMLWCQFIQTFGLHEITAIVLAKDYHFKRVKRLSEGFFLRETSRINLLINEGDLFNDIHELVRNSSYYSRLPHLPIECNELDGVSDTLPILIEEIYSPNEQPSTTIISSLNPTNNNDNTVFQRVQNR
;
A
#
# COMPACT_ATOMS: atom_id res chain seq x y z
N MET A 1 -19.58 63.26 -31.61
CA MET A 1 -20.61 62.44 -30.95
C MET A 1 -20.19 60.98 -31.09
N THR A 2 -19.22 60.54 -30.27
CA THR A 2 -18.55 59.22 -30.36
C THR A 2 -18.11 58.71 -28.97
N LEU A 3 -18.83 59.09 -27.91
CA LEU A 3 -18.44 58.76 -26.52
C LEU A 3 -19.34 57.71 -25.85
N THR A 4 -20.38 57.20 -26.51
CA THR A 4 -21.29 56.22 -25.87
C THR A 4 -20.78 54.78 -26.01
N THR A 5 -20.04 54.46 -27.07
CA THR A 5 -19.71 53.06 -27.39
C THR A 5 -18.67 52.44 -26.45
N THR A 6 -17.70 53.23 -25.95
CA THR A 6 -16.67 52.72 -25.03
C THR A 6 -17.18 52.52 -23.61
N ASP A 7 -18.08 53.39 -23.12
CA ASP A 7 -18.69 53.25 -21.79
C ASP A 7 -19.65 52.05 -21.75
N ASP A 8 -20.35 51.79 -22.86
CA ASP A 8 -21.20 50.61 -23.02
C ASP A 8 -20.37 49.31 -23.04
N ILE A 9 -19.21 49.30 -23.71
CA ILE A 9 -18.29 48.13 -23.73
C ILE A 9 -17.72 47.86 -22.33
N HIS A 10 -17.25 48.89 -21.61
CA HIS A 10 -16.76 48.74 -20.25
C HIS A 10 -17.86 48.30 -19.27
N SER A 11 -19.11 48.71 -19.50
CA SER A 11 -20.27 48.25 -18.73
C SER A 11 -20.57 46.76 -18.96
N ILE A 12 -20.50 46.31 -20.22
CA ILE A 12 -20.71 44.90 -20.60
C ILE A 12 -19.59 44.01 -20.02
N ASP A 13 -18.33 44.46 -20.09
CA ASP A 13 -17.19 43.75 -19.51
C ASP A 13 -17.35 43.60 -17.99
N ASN A 14 -17.73 44.67 -17.29
CA ASN A 14 -17.97 44.62 -15.84
C ASN A 14 -19.13 43.68 -15.47
N LEU A 15 -20.19 43.65 -16.29
CA LEU A 15 -21.31 42.73 -16.10
C LEU A 15 -20.89 41.27 -16.32
N ALA A 16 -20.08 40.99 -17.33
CA ALA A 16 -19.55 39.66 -17.60
C ALA A 16 -18.65 39.18 -16.44
N HIS A 17 -17.76 40.03 -15.93
CA HIS A 17 -16.94 39.72 -14.76
C HIS A 17 -17.81 39.46 -13.52
N ALA A 18 -18.88 40.23 -13.31
CA ALA A 18 -19.81 40.02 -12.20
C ALA A 18 -20.53 38.66 -12.31
N HIS A 19 -20.99 38.27 -13.49
CA HIS A 19 -21.62 36.96 -13.70
C HIS A 19 -20.63 35.79 -13.51
N ILE A 20 -19.39 35.93 -13.99
CA ILE A 20 -18.35 34.91 -13.80
C ILE A 20 -18.01 34.78 -12.30
N ALA A 21 -17.88 35.90 -11.60
CA ALA A 21 -17.69 35.91 -10.15
C ALA A 21 -18.86 35.25 -9.41
N GLN A 22 -20.11 35.53 -9.83
CA GLN A 22 -21.29 34.88 -9.27
C GLN A 22 -21.29 33.36 -9.53
N CYS A 23 -21.08 32.92 -10.76
CA CYS A 23 -21.05 31.49 -11.10
C CYS A 23 -19.92 30.76 -10.36
N SER A 24 -18.75 31.37 -10.21
CA SER A 24 -17.65 30.77 -9.44
C SER A 24 -17.99 30.69 -7.95
N ALA A 25 -18.63 31.70 -7.37
CA ALA A 25 -19.12 31.65 -6.00
C ALA A 25 -20.17 30.55 -5.79
N GLU A 26 -21.12 30.42 -6.71
CA GLU A 26 -22.13 29.35 -6.70
C GLU A 26 -21.49 27.96 -6.83
N ASN A 27 -20.50 27.80 -7.71
CA ASN A 27 -19.76 26.54 -7.87
C ASN A 27 -18.97 26.17 -6.60
N ILE A 28 -18.30 27.14 -5.99
CA ILE A 28 -17.63 26.95 -4.69
C ILE A 28 -18.65 26.54 -3.62
N MET A 29 -19.82 27.19 -3.57
CA MET A 29 -20.87 26.86 -2.61
C MET A 29 -21.38 25.42 -2.79
N LEU A 30 -21.66 25.01 -4.03
CA LEU A 30 -22.07 23.64 -4.36
C LEU A 30 -20.99 22.62 -3.99
N TRP A 31 -19.72 22.93 -4.24
CA TRP A 31 -18.59 22.09 -3.85
C TRP A 31 -18.47 21.95 -2.33
N CYS A 32 -18.61 23.05 -1.58
CA CYS A 32 -18.64 23.03 -0.12
C CYS A 32 -19.81 22.17 0.40
N GLN A 33 -21.00 22.33 -0.16
CA GLN A 33 -22.18 21.53 0.20
C GLN A 33 -21.96 20.05 -0.09
N PHE A 34 -21.35 19.72 -1.24
CA PHE A 34 -20.99 18.36 -1.59
C PHE A 34 -20.01 17.77 -0.56
N ILE A 35 -18.93 18.46 -0.24
CA ILE A 35 -17.95 18.00 0.77
C ILE A 35 -18.62 17.84 2.14
N GLN A 36 -19.48 18.77 2.56
CA GLN A 36 -20.18 18.65 3.85
C GLN A 36 -21.15 17.47 3.87
N THR A 37 -21.80 17.16 2.76
CA THR A 37 -22.76 16.05 2.69
C THR A 37 -22.05 14.68 2.61
N PHE A 38 -20.97 14.58 1.84
CA PHE A 38 -20.30 13.29 1.59
C PHE A 38 -19.04 13.07 2.43
N GLY A 39 -18.32 14.14 2.78
CA GLY A 39 -17.07 14.09 3.54
C GLY A 39 -17.25 13.97 5.05
N LEU A 40 -18.41 14.34 5.60
CA LEU A 40 -18.66 14.36 7.06
C LEU A 40 -19.46 13.16 7.60
N HIS A 41 -19.78 12.17 6.76
CA HIS A 41 -20.56 11.03 7.22
C HIS A 41 -19.69 10.09 8.07
N GLU A 42 -19.83 10.19 9.39
CA GLU A 42 -19.04 9.41 10.37
C GLU A 42 -19.04 7.91 10.08
N ILE A 43 -20.21 7.34 9.73
CA ILE A 43 -20.32 5.92 9.36
C ILE A 43 -19.44 5.59 8.14
N THR A 44 -19.43 6.43 7.10
CA THR A 44 -18.60 6.22 5.91
C THR A 44 -17.12 6.28 6.27
N ALA A 45 -16.72 7.22 7.11
CA ALA A 45 -15.35 7.32 7.61
C ALA A 45 -14.93 6.07 8.39
N ILE A 46 -15.80 5.54 9.26
CA ILE A 46 -15.55 4.31 10.03
C ILE A 46 -15.43 3.10 9.09
N VAL A 47 -16.34 2.95 8.12
CA VAL A 47 -16.32 1.85 7.15
C VAL A 47 -15.06 1.89 6.31
N LEU A 48 -14.71 3.06 5.76
CA LEU A 48 -13.48 3.26 5.01
C LEU A 48 -12.25 2.98 5.88
N ALA A 49 -12.19 3.49 7.11
CA ALA A 49 -11.07 3.24 8.02
C ALA A 49 -10.87 1.73 8.29
N LYS A 50 -11.96 0.97 8.45
CA LYS A 50 -11.89 -0.49 8.60
C LYS A 50 -11.38 -1.17 7.33
N ASP A 51 -11.88 -0.77 6.16
CA ASP A 51 -11.43 -1.32 4.87
C ASP A 51 -9.95 -1.03 4.61
N TYR A 52 -9.49 0.20 4.88
CA TYR A 52 -8.09 0.59 4.81
C TYR A 52 -7.23 -0.21 5.78
N HIS A 53 -7.68 -0.35 7.03
CA HIS A 53 -6.96 -1.15 8.02
C HIS A 53 -6.79 -2.61 7.56
N PHE A 54 -7.86 -3.23 7.05
CA PHE A 54 -7.80 -4.59 6.54
C PHE A 54 -6.82 -4.73 5.37
N LYS A 55 -6.85 -3.80 4.41
CA LYS A 55 -5.92 -3.75 3.27
C LYS A 55 -4.47 -3.61 3.72
N ARG A 56 -4.20 -2.76 4.72
CA ARG A 56 -2.87 -2.56 5.30
C ARG A 56 -2.37 -3.82 6.00
N VAL A 57 -3.20 -4.48 6.80
CA VAL A 57 -2.86 -5.75 7.44
C VAL A 57 -2.59 -6.84 6.41
N LYS A 58 -3.39 -6.89 5.33
CA LYS A 58 -3.15 -7.80 4.21
C LYS A 58 -1.79 -7.55 3.56
N ARG A 59 -1.46 -6.30 3.22
CA ARG A 59 -0.15 -5.94 2.67
C ARG A 59 0.99 -6.27 3.62
N LEU A 60 0.84 -6.01 4.92
CA LEU A 60 1.83 -6.42 5.93
C LEU A 60 2.05 -7.94 5.93
N SER A 61 0.97 -8.73 5.84
CA SER A 61 1.06 -10.19 5.80
C SER A 61 1.73 -10.74 4.53
N GLU A 62 1.79 -9.96 3.45
CA GLU A 62 2.53 -10.35 2.24
C GLU A 62 4.04 -10.39 2.47
N GLY A 63 4.54 -9.64 3.48
CA GLY A 63 5.92 -9.66 3.94
C GLY A 63 6.20 -10.63 5.11
N PHE A 64 5.22 -11.45 5.49
CA PHE A 64 5.37 -12.42 6.58
C PHE A 64 5.77 -13.80 6.05
N PHE A 65 6.86 -14.34 6.58
CA PHE A 65 7.44 -15.61 6.17
C PHE A 65 7.70 -16.52 7.36
N LEU A 66 7.68 -17.81 7.07
CA LEU A 66 7.92 -18.85 8.05
C LEU A 66 9.22 -19.57 7.72
N ARG A 67 10.06 -19.77 8.73
CA ARG A 67 11.30 -20.53 8.63
C ARG A 67 11.25 -21.72 9.55
N GLU A 68 11.37 -22.91 8.97
CA GLU A 68 11.63 -24.11 9.76
C GLU A 68 13.12 -24.23 10.04
N THR A 69 13.47 -24.28 11.32
CA THR A 69 14.86 -24.39 11.79
C THR A 69 14.99 -25.61 12.71
N SER A 70 16.04 -26.42 12.54
CA SER A 70 16.32 -27.51 13.49
C SER A 70 16.74 -26.94 14.83
N ARG A 71 16.35 -27.56 15.95
CA ARG A 71 16.79 -27.13 17.28
C ARG A 71 18.31 -27.13 17.45
N ILE A 72 19.03 -27.97 16.69
CA ILE A 72 20.49 -27.99 16.72
C ILE A 72 21.07 -26.67 16.18
N ASN A 73 20.44 -26.07 15.18
CA ASN A 73 20.88 -24.80 14.60
C ASN A 73 20.71 -23.62 15.56
N LEU A 74 19.83 -23.71 16.58
CA LEU A 74 19.72 -22.69 17.62
C LEU A 74 21.00 -22.56 18.47
N LEU A 75 21.77 -23.65 18.57
CA LEU A 75 23.05 -23.68 19.31
C LEU A 75 24.20 -23.08 18.49
N ILE A 76 24.02 -22.93 17.18
CA ILE A 76 25.01 -22.39 16.25
C ILE A 76 24.63 -20.93 16.01
N ASN A 77 25.55 -19.99 16.31
CA ASN A 77 25.27 -18.57 16.18
C ASN A 77 25.18 -18.17 14.69
N GLU A 78 23.97 -18.07 14.14
CA GLU A 78 23.67 -17.70 12.74
C GLU A 78 23.41 -16.19 12.57
N GLY A 79 24.19 -15.33 13.23
CA GLY A 79 23.92 -13.88 13.30
C GLY A 79 23.75 -13.17 11.95
N ASP A 80 24.49 -13.60 10.91
CA ASP A 80 24.44 -12.97 9.57
C ASP A 80 23.37 -13.58 8.66
N LEU A 81 22.83 -14.76 9.00
CA LEU A 81 21.94 -15.50 8.10
C LEU A 81 20.59 -14.79 7.89
N PHE A 82 20.11 -14.05 8.87
CA PHE A 82 18.88 -13.27 8.72
C PHE A 82 19.04 -12.16 7.68
N ASN A 83 20.20 -11.49 7.65
CA ASN A 83 20.45 -10.44 6.64
C ASN A 83 20.45 -11.03 5.23
N ASP A 84 21.10 -12.20 5.05
CA ASP A 84 21.13 -12.91 3.77
C ASP A 84 19.73 -13.32 3.30
N ILE A 85 18.89 -13.83 4.22
CA ILE A 85 17.51 -14.21 3.89
C ILE A 85 16.68 -12.97 3.55
N HIS A 86 16.84 -11.87 4.29
CA HIS A 86 16.13 -10.62 4.01
C HIS A 86 16.46 -10.08 2.60
N GLU A 87 17.73 -10.08 2.22
CA GLU A 87 18.17 -9.63 0.90
C GLU A 87 17.62 -10.55 -0.20
N LEU A 88 17.69 -11.86 0.00
CA LEU A 88 17.21 -12.85 -0.94
C LEU A 88 15.69 -12.81 -1.12
N VAL A 89 14.92 -12.59 -0.05
CA VAL A 89 13.46 -12.39 -0.13
C VAL A 89 13.14 -11.09 -0.88
N ARG A 90 13.86 -10.00 -0.60
CA ARG A 90 13.65 -8.71 -1.27
C ARG A 90 13.93 -8.77 -2.77
N ASN A 91 14.94 -9.53 -3.17
CA ASN A 91 15.31 -9.75 -4.56
C ASN A 91 14.52 -10.89 -5.24
N SER A 92 13.58 -11.52 -4.53
CA SER A 92 12.79 -12.62 -5.07
C SER A 92 11.77 -12.15 -6.11
N SER A 93 11.45 -13.04 -7.05
CA SER A 93 10.41 -12.78 -8.05
C SER A 93 9.01 -12.59 -7.42
N TYR A 94 8.80 -13.09 -6.20
CA TYR A 94 7.56 -12.91 -5.45
C TYR A 94 7.37 -11.44 -5.08
N TYR A 95 8.37 -10.83 -4.45
CA TYR A 95 8.31 -9.44 -3.98
C TYR A 95 8.17 -8.45 -5.15
N SER A 96 8.92 -8.69 -6.25
CA SER A 96 8.83 -7.88 -7.46
C SER A 96 7.47 -7.97 -8.18
N ARG A 97 6.66 -9.00 -7.87
CA ARG A 97 5.34 -9.24 -8.49
C ARG A 97 4.18 -8.96 -7.54
N LEU A 98 4.41 -8.32 -6.40
CA LEU A 98 3.33 -7.98 -5.47
C LEU A 98 2.30 -7.05 -6.14
N PRO A 99 1.00 -7.35 -6.05
CA PRO A 99 -0.02 -6.52 -6.67
C PRO A 99 -0.14 -5.18 -5.94
N HIS A 100 -0.39 -4.11 -6.69
CA HIS A 100 -0.68 -2.80 -6.12
C HIS A 100 -2.02 -2.82 -5.38
N LEU A 101 -2.12 -2.11 -4.27
CA LEU A 101 -3.37 -1.99 -3.53
C LEU A 101 -4.33 -1.06 -4.32
N PRO A 102 -5.65 -1.30 -4.28
CA PRO A 102 -6.61 -0.42 -4.96
C PRO A 102 -6.56 1.03 -4.48
N ILE A 103 -6.16 1.21 -3.23
CA ILE A 103 -5.86 2.51 -2.62
C ILE A 103 -4.64 2.28 -1.74
N GLU A 104 -3.53 2.90 -2.12
CA GLU A 104 -2.25 2.78 -1.42
C GLU A 104 -1.87 4.11 -0.77
N CYS A 105 -1.44 4.05 0.49
CA CYS A 105 -0.68 5.11 1.10
C CYS A 105 0.76 4.62 1.22
N ASN A 106 1.61 4.96 0.24
CA ASN A 106 2.98 4.42 0.14
C ASN A 106 3.81 4.64 1.42
N GLU A 107 3.55 5.73 2.15
CA GLU A 107 4.18 6.04 3.43
C GLU A 107 3.78 5.09 4.57
N LEU A 108 2.52 4.60 4.58
CA LEU A 108 1.97 3.78 5.66
C LEU A 108 1.91 2.28 5.34
N ASP A 109 1.68 1.94 4.07
CA ASP A 109 1.48 0.56 3.59
C ASP A 109 2.79 -0.10 3.14
N GLY A 110 3.82 0.69 2.85
CA GLY A 110 5.09 0.22 2.34
C GLY A 110 5.04 -0.17 0.86
N VAL A 111 6.08 0.21 0.13
CA VAL A 111 6.38 -0.29 -1.22
C VAL A 111 7.31 -1.48 -1.13
N SER A 112 7.60 -2.16 -2.24
CA SER A 112 8.53 -3.32 -2.29
C SER A 112 9.90 -3.06 -1.61
N ASP A 113 10.33 -1.80 -1.49
CA ASP A 113 11.61 -1.49 -0.85
C ASP A 113 11.48 -1.16 0.65
N THR A 114 10.29 -0.78 1.09
CA THR A 114 10.03 -0.30 2.47
C THR A 114 9.11 -1.21 3.27
N LEU A 115 8.45 -2.17 2.63
CA LEU A 115 7.62 -3.17 3.28
C LEU A 115 8.51 -4.02 4.22
N PRO A 116 8.16 -4.14 5.51
CA PRO A 116 8.94 -4.94 6.44
C PRO A 116 8.84 -6.43 6.08
N ILE A 117 9.97 -7.11 6.16
CA ILE A 117 10.05 -8.56 6.03
C ILE A 117 10.09 -9.11 7.46
N LEU A 118 9.11 -9.94 7.79
CA LEU A 118 8.98 -10.57 9.10
C LEU A 118 9.19 -12.08 8.91
N ILE A 119 10.08 -12.66 9.71
CA ILE A 119 10.39 -14.09 9.63
C ILE A 119 10.09 -14.69 11.01
N GLU A 120 9.11 -15.59 11.06
CA GLU A 120 8.84 -16.41 12.24
C GLU A 120 9.59 -17.74 12.12
N GLU A 121 10.36 -18.10 13.15
CA GLU A 121 11.05 -19.39 13.18
C GLU A 121 10.22 -20.45 13.91
N ILE A 122 9.95 -21.57 13.23
CA ILE A 122 9.38 -22.78 13.83
C ILE A 122 10.49 -23.80 14.04
N TYR A 123 10.64 -24.26 15.28
CA TYR A 123 11.66 -25.24 15.64
C TYR A 123 11.13 -26.67 15.58
N SER A 124 11.61 -27.43 14.59
CA SER A 124 11.30 -28.86 14.47
C SER A 124 12.18 -29.69 15.41
N PRO A 125 11.65 -30.76 16.04
CA PRO A 125 12.44 -31.72 16.82
C PRO A 125 13.48 -32.47 15.99
N ASN A 126 13.33 -32.50 14.66
CA ASN A 126 14.19 -33.30 13.79
C ASN A 126 15.62 -32.74 13.75
N GLU A 127 16.59 -33.62 14.03
CA GLU A 127 18.04 -33.33 14.13
C GLU A 127 18.73 -33.09 12.77
N GLN A 128 17.98 -33.04 11.68
CA GLN A 128 18.52 -32.79 10.35
C GLN A 128 18.50 -31.28 10.06
N PRO A 129 19.64 -30.64 9.79
CA PRO A 129 19.70 -29.22 9.43
C PRO A 129 19.03 -29.03 8.07
N SER A 130 17.73 -28.70 8.09
CA SER A 130 16.92 -28.51 6.90
C SER A 130 16.84 -27.00 6.63
N THR A 131 17.74 -26.48 5.78
CA THR A 131 17.66 -25.08 5.32
C THR A 131 16.70 -25.00 4.13
N THR A 132 15.40 -25.19 4.39
CA THR A 132 14.37 -25.33 3.34
C THR A 132 14.06 -24.01 2.63
N ILE A 133 14.38 -22.85 3.22
CA ILE A 133 14.09 -21.54 2.62
C ILE A 133 14.94 -21.28 1.37
N ILE A 134 16.26 -21.50 1.44
CA ILE A 134 17.21 -21.01 0.43
C ILE A 134 17.06 -21.73 -0.93
N SER A 135 16.63 -23.00 -0.93
CA SER A 135 16.48 -23.77 -2.17
C SER A 135 15.29 -23.34 -3.03
N SER A 136 14.29 -22.68 -2.44
CA SER A 136 13.02 -22.34 -3.09
C SER A 136 12.95 -20.95 -3.73
N LEU A 137 13.86 -20.06 -3.32
CA LEU A 137 13.96 -18.69 -3.82
C LEU A 137 14.98 -18.56 -4.97
N ASN A 138 15.62 -19.66 -5.36
CA ASN A 138 16.49 -19.70 -6.52
C ASN A 138 15.67 -19.51 -7.81
N PRO A 139 16.03 -18.54 -8.68
CA PRO A 139 15.27 -18.18 -9.87
C PRO A 139 15.25 -19.26 -10.97
N THR A 140 15.90 -20.40 -10.78
CA THR A 140 16.05 -21.49 -11.77
C THR A 140 15.08 -22.65 -11.56
N ASN A 141 14.30 -22.68 -10.49
CA ASN A 141 13.43 -23.82 -10.18
C ASN A 141 11.97 -23.54 -10.56
N ASN A 142 11.57 -23.91 -11.77
CA ASN A 142 10.23 -23.75 -12.38
C ASN A 142 9.10 -24.55 -11.68
N ASN A 143 9.28 -24.99 -10.44
CA ASN A 143 8.27 -25.73 -9.68
C ASN A 143 7.71 -24.86 -8.56
N ASP A 144 6.90 -23.86 -8.94
CA ASP A 144 6.29 -22.82 -8.09
C ASP A 144 5.28 -23.32 -7.03
N ASN A 145 5.21 -24.61 -6.72
CA ASN A 145 4.05 -25.18 -6.00
C ASN A 145 4.27 -25.64 -4.56
N THR A 146 5.44 -25.49 -3.93
CA THR A 146 5.66 -26.19 -2.63
C THR A 146 6.29 -25.47 -1.45
N VAL A 147 6.67 -24.18 -1.47
CA VAL A 147 7.51 -23.67 -0.35
C VAL A 147 6.97 -22.47 0.44
N PHE A 148 5.81 -21.92 0.09
CA PHE A 148 5.18 -20.89 0.93
C PHE A 148 3.76 -21.31 1.28
N GLN A 149 3.61 -22.27 2.20
CA GLN A 149 2.34 -22.45 2.90
C GLN A 149 2.11 -21.22 3.75
N ARG A 150 1.40 -20.25 3.17
CA ARG A 150 0.95 -19.05 3.84
C ARG A 150 0.07 -19.41 5.04
N VAL A 151 0.23 -18.67 6.13
CA VAL A 151 -0.74 -18.56 7.22
C VAL A 151 -1.96 -17.78 6.70
N GLN A 152 -2.72 -18.38 5.79
CA GLN A 152 -4.01 -17.85 5.30
C GLN A 152 -5.20 -18.59 5.92
N ASN A 153 -4.96 -19.53 6.83
CA ASN A 153 -6.01 -20.28 7.55
C ASN A 153 -5.76 -20.25 9.06
N ARG A 154 -6.00 -19.10 9.69
CA ARG A 154 -6.52 -19.00 11.05
C ARG A 154 -7.41 -17.78 11.18
#